data_AF-Q3ZD55-F1
#
_entry.id   AF-Q3ZD55-F1
#
_cell.length_a   1.000
_cell.length_b   1.000
_cell.length_c   1.000
_cell.angle_alpha   90.00
_cell.angle_beta   90.00
_cell.angle_gamma   90.00
#
_symmetry.space_group_name_H-M   'P 1'
#
loop_
_entity.id
_entity.type
_entity.pdbx_description
1 polymer ?
#
loop_
_entity_poly.entity_id
_entity_poly.type
_entity_poly.pdbx_seq_one_letter_code
_entity_poly.pdbx_strand_id
1 'polypeptide(L)'
;IGRGIYYGSFLFKETWNIGIVLLFLVMATAFVGYVLPWGQMSFWGATVITNLLSAAPYMGTELVQWIWGGFSVDNATLTRFFTFHFILPFVIAGVSMIHLLFLHQTGSSNPLGLNSNSDKIPFHP
;
A
#
# COMPACT_ATOMS: atom_id res chain seq x y z
N ILE A 1 -11.15 -2.69 -4.64
CA ILE A 1 -11.87 -1.95 -3.55
C ILE A 1 -13.36 -1.80 -3.87
N GLY A 2 -13.75 -1.05 -4.92
CA GLY A 2 -15.17 -0.83 -5.25
C GLY A 2 -16.04 -2.10 -5.34
N ARG A 3 -15.57 -3.13 -6.07
CA ARG A 3 -16.22 -4.46 -6.11
C ARG A 3 -16.49 -5.03 -4.71
N GLY A 4 -15.50 -4.94 -3.81
CA GLY A 4 -15.62 -5.50 -2.47
C GLY A 4 -16.59 -4.74 -1.58
N ILE A 5 -16.72 -3.42 -1.77
CA ILE A 5 -17.75 -2.60 -1.10
C ILE A 5 -19.13 -2.99 -1.62
N TYR A 6 -19.31 -2.98 -2.95
CA TYR A 6 -20.60 -3.22 -3.59
C TYR A 6 -21.18 -4.60 -3.26
N TYR A 7 -20.35 -5.65 -3.27
CA TYR A 7 -20.78 -7.04 -3.00
C TYR A 7 -20.52 -7.50 -1.56
N GLY A 8 -20.28 -6.60 -0.61
CA GLY A 8 -20.06 -6.98 0.80
C GLY A 8 -18.84 -7.88 1.05
N SER A 9 -17.87 -7.94 0.14
CA SER A 9 -16.68 -8.80 0.28
C SER A 9 -15.71 -8.32 1.36
N PHE A 10 -15.90 -7.10 1.89
CA PHE A 10 -15.20 -6.63 3.08
C PHE A 10 -15.55 -7.43 4.35
N LEU A 11 -16.61 -8.24 4.32
CA LEU A 11 -16.97 -9.15 5.41
C LEU A 11 -15.94 -10.27 5.62
N PHE A 12 -15.11 -10.58 4.61
CA PHE A 12 -13.90 -11.41 4.78
C PHE A 12 -12.80 -10.57 5.43
N LYS A 13 -12.91 -10.35 6.74
CA LYS A 13 -12.17 -9.30 7.48
C LYS A 13 -10.65 -9.40 7.31
N GLU A 14 -10.10 -10.60 7.34
CA GLU A 14 -8.68 -10.91 7.27
C GLU A 14 -8.16 -10.56 5.88
N THR A 15 -8.81 -11.12 4.85
CA THR A 15 -8.56 -10.79 3.43
C THR A 15 -8.70 -9.30 3.18
N TRP A 16 -9.75 -8.66 3.69
CA TRP A 16 -10.02 -7.24 3.50
C TRP A 16 -8.97 -6.33 4.16
N ASN A 17 -8.63 -6.60 5.42
CA ASN A 17 -7.62 -5.84 6.16
C ASN A 17 -6.24 -5.96 5.51
N ILE A 18 -5.86 -7.15 5.04
CA ILE A 18 -4.63 -7.31 4.25
C ILE A 18 -4.73 -6.54 2.92
N GLY A 19 -5.90 -6.50 2.29
CA GLY A 19 -6.15 -5.67 1.11
C GLY A 19 -5.94 -4.17 1.37
N ILE A 20 -6.30 -3.68 2.56
CA ILE A 20 -6.02 -2.30 2.99
C ILE A 20 -4.53 -2.09 3.21
N VAL A 21 -3.82 -3.05 3.84
CA VAL A 21 -2.35 -2.98 3.96
C VAL A 21 -1.69 -2.94 2.59
N LEU A 22 -2.13 -3.77 1.63
CA LEU A 22 -1.65 -3.75 0.25
C LEU A 22 -1.90 -2.39 -0.42
N LEU A 23 -3.06 -1.78 -0.20
CA LEU A 23 -3.37 -0.45 -0.71
C LEU A 23 -2.32 0.57 -0.22
N PHE A 24 -2.08 0.62 1.10
CA PHE A 24 -1.09 1.56 1.66
C PHE A 24 0.33 1.27 1.19
N LEU A 25 0.73 0.00 1.05
CA LEU A 25 2.05 -0.36 0.52
C LEU A 25 2.22 0.08 -0.94
N VAL A 26 1.22 -0.13 -1.79
CA VAL A 26 1.26 0.31 -3.20
C VAL A 26 1.28 1.84 -3.29
N MET A 27 0.48 2.54 -2.48
CA MET A 27 0.51 4.01 -2.40
C MET A 27 1.90 4.51 -2.01
N ALA A 28 2.50 3.94 -0.96
CA ALA A 28 3.85 4.28 -0.53
C ALA A 28 4.89 4.02 -1.63
N THR A 29 4.84 2.84 -2.27
CA THR A 29 5.75 2.44 -3.34
C THR A 29 5.68 3.37 -4.55
N ALA A 30 4.46 3.71 -4.98
CA ALA A 30 4.23 4.63 -6.09
C ALA A 30 4.71 6.04 -5.76
N PHE A 31 4.44 6.53 -4.54
CA PHE A 31 4.92 7.83 -4.08
C PHE A 31 6.43 7.93 -4.11
N VAL A 32 7.16 7.01 -3.47
CA VAL A 32 8.64 7.06 -3.46
C VAL A 32 9.24 6.84 -4.85
N GLY A 33 8.55 6.08 -5.72
CA GLY A 33 8.93 5.89 -7.13
C GLY A 33 8.80 7.16 -7.96
N TYR A 34 7.73 7.94 -7.73
CA TYR A 34 7.51 9.23 -8.40
C TYR A 34 8.58 10.28 -8.06
N VAL A 35 9.28 10.11 -6.93
CA VAL A 35 10.37 11.01 -6.52
C VAL A 35 11.65 10.77 -7.34
N LEU A 36 11.86 9.55 -7.85
CA LEU A 36 13.14 9.12 -8.44
C LEU A 36 13.60 9.89 -9.68
N PRO A 37 12.72 10.35 -10.60
CA PRO A 37 13.14 11.16 -11.74
C PRO A 37 13.70 12.55 -11.37
N TRP A 38 13.53 12.97 -10.10
CA TRP A 38 14.08 14.21 -9.55
C TRP A 38 13.69 15.49 -10.31
N GLY A 39 12.48 15.52 -10.88
CA GLY A 39 11.91 16.72 -11.50
C GLY A 39 11.31 17.70 -10.47
N GLN A 40 10.86 18.87 -10.93
CA GLN A 40 10.23 19.88 -10.07
C GLN A 40 9.06 19.33 -9.26
N MET A 41 8.12 18.63 -9.90
CA MET A 41 6.97 18.03 -9.22
C MET A 41 7.37 16.89 -8.27
N SER A 42 8.40 16.12 -8.62
CA SER A 42 8.97 15.08 -7.75
C SER A 42 9.53 15.68 -6.46
N PHE A 43 10.34 16.74 -6.57
CA PHE A 43 10.98 17.41 -5.44
C PHE A 43 9.96 18.11 -4.53
N TRP A 44 9.07 18.93 -5.10
CA TRP A 44 8.06 19.66 -4.33
C TRP A 44 7.00 18.72 -3.76
N GLY A 45 6.60 17.68 -4.51
CA GLY A 45 5.72 16.64 -4.03
C GLY A 45 6.31 15.90 -2.82
N ALA A 46 7.58 15.51 -2.89
CA ALA A 46 8.29 14.90 -1.76
C ALA A 46 8.29 15.83 -0.54
N THR A 47 8.65 17.09 -0.74
CA THR A 47 8.71 18.11 0.32
C THR A 47 7.36 18.28 1.01
N VAL A 48 6.28 18.53 0.25
CA VAL A 48 4.96 18.82 0.83
C VAL A 48 4.37 17.58 1.51
N ILE A 49 4.40 16.42 0.87
CA ILE A 49 3.74 15.20 1.38
C ILE A 49 4.42 14.70 2.65
N THR A 50 5.75 14.63 2.67
CA THR A 50 6.46 14.15 3.87
C THR A 50 6.36 15.15 5.02
N ASN A 51 6.30 16.45 4.73
CA ASN A 51 6.15 17.47 5.76
C ASN A 51 4.77 17.47 6.43
N LEU A 52 3.77 16.74 5.91
CA LEU A 52 2.51 16.51 6.64
C LEU A 52 2.73 15.84 8.00
N LEU A 53 3.81 15.06 8.15
CA LEU A 53 4.18 14.44 9.43
C LEU A 53 4.65 15.44 10.49
N SER A 54 5.02 16.66 10.10
CA SER A 54 5.37 17.73 11.04
C SER A 54 4.20 18.14 11.94
N ALA A 55 2.97 17.84 11.53
CA ALA A 55 1.77 18.09 12.32
C ALA A 55 1.61 17.14 13.52
N ALA A 56 2.44 16.08 13.63
CA ALA A 56 2.43 15.21 14.80
C ALA A 56 2.94 15.96 16.04
N PRO A 57 2.18 16.01 17.15
CA PRO A 57 2.60 16.73 18.35
C PRO A 57 3.92 16.22 18.92
N TYR A 58 4.74 17.14 19.43
CA TYR A 58 6.03 16.91 20.10
C TYR A 58 7.16 16.35 19.22
N MET A 59 6.89 15.40 18.34
CA MET A 59 7.91 14.66 17.57
C MET A 59 7.85 14.89 16.06
N GLY A 60 6.89 15.68 15.56
CA GLY A 60 6.65 15.84 14.11
C GLY A 60 7.86 16.35 13.34
N THR A 61 8.52 17.41 13.82
CA THR A 61 9.72 17.96 13.16
C THR A 61 10.86 16.95 13.12
N GLU A 62 11.09 16.21 14.20
CA GLU A 62 12.13 15.18 14.28
C GLU A 62 11.84 14.03 13.32
N LEU A 63 10.58 13.59 13.21
CA LEU A 63 10.15 12.55 12.27
C LEU A 63 10.43 12.95 10.81
N VAL A 64 10.10 14.19 10.43
CA VAL A 64 10.33 14.69 9.06
C VAL A 64 11.83 14.74 8.73
N GLN A 65 12.63 15.34 9.61
CA GLN A 65 14.08 15.42 9.42
C GLN A 65 14.74 14.04 9.41
N TRP A 66 14.24 13.10 10.22
CA TRP A 66 14.69 11.71 10.21
C TRP A 66 14.38 10.99 8.90
N ILE A 67 13.21 11.23 8.29
CA ILE A 67 12.88 10.68 6.96
C ILE A 67 13.79 11.27 5.89
N TRP A 68 14.02 12.58 5.92
CA TRP A 68 14.90 13.25 4.95
C TRP A 68 16.37 12.89 5.13
N GLY A 69 16.81 12.61 6.36
CA GLY A 69 18.23 12.49 6.67
C GLY A 69 18.95 13.84 6.59
N GLY A 70 18.24 14.93 6.88
CA GLY A 70 18.73 16.31 6.78
C GLY A 70 17.64 17.34 7.08
N PHE A 71 17.95 18.62 6.85
CA PHE A 71 17.01 19.72 7.12
C PHE A 71 15.98 19.96 5.98
N SER A 72 16.20 19.35 4.82
CA SER A 72 15.33 19.42 3.64
C SER A 72 15.42 18.13 2.84
N VAL A 73 14.50 17.95 1.88
CA VAL A 73 14.63 16.91 0.85
C VAL A 73 15.91 17.18 0.04
N ASP A 74 16.81 16.20 0.01
CA ASP A 74 18.09 16.28 -0.71
C ASP A 74 18.58 14.87 -1.11
N ASN A 75 19.85 14.73 -1.54
CA ASN A 75 20.43 13.48 -2.03
C ASN A 75 20.32 12.30 -1.04
N ALA A 76 20.41 12.56 0.27
CA ALA A 76 20.18 11.55 1.30
C ALA A 76 18.77 10.96 1.22
N THR A 77 17.76 11.81 1.01
CA THR A 77 16.36 11.41 0.80
C THR A 77 16.22 10.57 -0.47
N LEU A 78 16.77 11.04 -1.59
CA LEU A 78 16.67 10.36 -2.89
C LEU A 78 17.24 8.94 -2.85
N THR A 79 18.43 8.78 -2.26
CA THR A 79 19.11 7.48 -2.15
C THR A 79 18.31 6.49 -1.30
N ARG A 80 17.71 6.96 -0.19
CA ARG A 80 16.85 6.12 0.67
C ARG A 80 15.54 5.78 -0.04
N PHE A 81 14.93 6.74 -0.74
CA PHE A 81 13.68 6.53 -1.47
C PHE A 81 13.87 5.54 -2.62
N PHE A 82 15.01 5.56 -3.31
CA PHE A 82 15.38 4.53 -4.28
C PHE A 82 15.42 3.14 -3.63
N THR A 83 16.08 3.03 -2.48
CA THR A 83 16.17 1.76 -1.73
C THR A 83 14.79 1.25 -1.30
N PHE A 84 13.93 2.14 -0.78
CA PHE A 84 12.55 1.79 -0.42
C PHE A 84 11.72 1.39 -1.64
N HIS A 85 11.80 2.15 -2.73
CA HIS A 85 11.08 1.84 -3.97
C HIS A 85 11.49 0.49 -4.53
N PHE A 86 12.76 0.10 -4.38
CA PHE A 86 13.25 -1.20 -4.80
C PHE A 86 12.72 -2.35 -3.95
N ILE A 87 12.75 -2.24 -2.61
CA ILE A 87 12.39 -3.34 -1.72
C ILE A 87 10.87 -3.53 -1.56
N LEU A 88 10.09 -2.44 -1.54
CA LEU A 88 8.65 -2.49 -1.26
C LEU A 88 7.84 -3.34 -2.26
N PRO A 89 8.12 -3.39 -3.58
CA PRO A 89 7.48 -4.32 -4.51
C PRO A 89 7.60 -5.79 -4.10
N PHE A 90 8.75 -6.20 -3.55
CA PHE A 90 8.93 -7.58 -3.06
C PHE A 90 8.13 -7.83 -1.78
N VAL A 91 8.03 -6.83 -0.90
CA VAL A 91 7.14 -6.88 0.26
C VAL A 91 5.67 -7.00 -0.19
N ILE A 92 5.25 -6.24 -1.20
CA ILE A 92 3.91 -6.31 -1.79
C ILE A 92 3.63 -7.71 -2.33
N ALA A 93 4.59 -8.33 -3.03
CA ALA A 93 4.45 -9.72 -3.49
C ALA A 93 4.24 -10.69 -2.32
N GLY A 94 5.03 -10.56 -1.25
CA GLY A 94 4.87 -11.32 -0.01
C GLY A 94 3.48 -11.16 0.61
N VAL A 95 3.04 -9.93 0.81
CA VAL A 95 1.73 -9.63 1.41
C VAL A 95 0.57 -10.07 0.50
N SER A 96 0.77 -10.06 -0.82
CA SER A 96 -0.22 -10.56 -1.79
C SER A 96 -0.43 -12.07 -1.66
N MET A 97 0.63 -12.85 -1.38
CA MET A 97 0.49 -14.27 -1.07
C MET A 97 -0.33 -14.48 0.21
N ILE A 98 -0.13 -13.66 1.26
CA ILE A 98 -0.90 -13.73 2.50
C ILE A 98 -2.37 -13.36 2.24
N HIS A 99 -2.63 -12.32 1.43
CA HIS A 99 -3.98 -11.93 1.02
C HIS A 99 -4.72 -13.09 0.35
N LEU A 100 -4.05 -13.77 -0.58
CA LEU A 100 -4.60 -14.94 -1.26
C LEU A 100 -4.76 -16.12 -0.32
N LEU A 101 -3.85 -16.34 0.63
CA LEU A 101 -3.97 -17.42 1.60
C LEU A 101 -5.26 -17.29 2.43
N PHE A 102 -5.58 -16.10 2.94
CA PHE A 102 -6.85 -15.88 3.64
C PHE A 102 -8.06 -15.98 2.72
N LEU A 103 -7.97 -15.51 1.47
CA LEU A 103 -9.04 -15.72 0.49
C LEU A 103 -9.33 -17.21 0.26
N HIS A 104 -8.31 -18.06 0.21
CA HIS A 104 -8.48 -19.50 0.02
C HIS A 104 -9.09 -20.23 1.23
N GLN A 105 -9.08 -19.62 2.43
CA GLN A 105 -9.75 -20.20 3.60
C GLN A 105 -11.29 -20.13 3.48
N THR A 106 -11.82 -19.07 2.86
CA THR A 106 -13.27 -18.87 2.70
C THR A 106 -13.78 -19.20 1.29
N GLY A 107 -12.91 -19.05 0.28
CA GLY A 107 -13.31 -18.95 -1.12
C GLY A 107 -13.83 -17.56 -1.48
N SER A 108 -14.07 -17.36 -2.78
CA SER A 108 -14.59 -16.10 -3.32
C SER A 108 -16.07 -15.88 -2.99
N SER A 109 -16.46 -14.61 -2.82
CA SER A 109 -17.86 -14.19 -2.91
C SER A 109 -18.38 -14.27 -4.35
N ASN A 110 -19.71 -14.12 -4.50
CA ASN A 110 -20.39 -14.04 -5.79
C ASN A 110 -21.38 -12.87 -5.80
N PRO A 111 -21.89 -12.46 -6.98
CA PRO A 111 -22.76 -11.28 -7.10
C PRO A 111 -24.06 -11.34 -6.31
N LEU A 112 -24.59 -12.54 -6.02
CA LEU A 112 -25.84 -12.71 -5.28
C LEU A 112 -25.63 -12.60 -3.76
N GLY A 113 -24.38 -12.67 -3.27
CA GLY A 113 -24.09 -12.67 -1.83
C GLY A 113 -24.54 -13.94 -1.09
N LEU A 114 -24.99 -14.96 -1.83
CA LEU A 114 -25.45 -16.24 -1.28
C LEU A 114 -24.29 -17.25 -1.19
N ASN A 115 -24.48 -18.33 -0.44
CA ASN A 115 -23.51 -19.42 -0.41
C ASN A 115 -23.48 -20.15 -1.76
N SER A 116 -22.32 -20.17 -2.43
CA SER A 116 -22.13 -20.81 -3.74
C SER A 116 -21.68 -22.28 -3.66
N ASN A 117 -21.63 -22.89 -2.48
CA ASN A 117 -21.13 -24.27 -2.32
C ASN A 117 -21.91 -25.31 -3.12
N SER A 118 -23.19 -25.09 -3.43
CA SER A 118 -24.00 -26.00 -4.24
C SER A 118 -23.66 -25.98 -5.73
N ASP A 119 -22.94 -24.96 -6.21
CA ASP A 119 -22.64 -24.73 -7.62
C ASP A 119 -21.21 -24.18 -7.79
N LYS A 120 -20.22 -24.97 -7.36
CA LYS A 120 -18.80 -24.67 -7.58
C LYS A 120 -18.29 -25.37 -8.84
N ILE A 121 -17.50 -24.64 -9.61
CA ILE A 121 -16.75 -25.14 -10.75
C ILE A 121 -15.24 -25.11 -10.45
N PRO A 122 -14.43 -25.95 -11.11
CA PRO A 122 -12.98 -25.81 -11.04
C PRO A 122 -12.55 -24.43 -11.55
N PHE A 123 -11.43 -23.90 -11.03
CA PHE A 123 -10.86 -22.65 -11.55
C PHE A 123 -10.26 -22.83 -12.96
N HIS A 124 -9.89 -24.05 -13.30
CA HIS A 124 -9.41 -24.43 -14.63
C HIS A 124 -9.98 -25.80 -15.03
N PRO A 125 -10.50 -25.97 -16.25
CA PRO A 125 -10.98 -24.95 -17.19
C PRO A 125 -12.34 -24.35 -16.78
#